data_AF-A0A0C3DRI9-F1
#
_entry.id   AF-A0A0C3DRI9-F1
#
_cell.length_a   1.000
_cell.length_b   1.000
_cell.length_c   1.000
_cell.angle_alpha   90.00
_cell.angle_beta   90.00
_cell.angle_gamma   90.00
#
_symmetry.space_group_name_H-M   'P 1'
#
loop_
_entity.id
_entity.type
_entity.pdbx_description
1 polymer ?
#
loop_
_entity_poly.entity_id
_entity_poly.type
_entity_poly.pdbx_seq_one_letter_code
_entity_poly.pdbx_strand_id
1 'polypeptide(L)' 'DARTIVLSQTTYIDAILTKYNFSDLKPLSIPMDPNIQLSRNQAPSSPTEAARMKHIPYRAGVSSLMHLA' A
#
# COMPACT_ATOMS: atom_id res chain seq x y z
N ASP A 1 -21.92 19.29 23.70
CA ASP A 1 -20.58 18.73 23.47
C ASP A 1 -20.47 18.06 22.11
N ALA A 2 -19.90 18.76 21.13
CA ALA A 2 -19.65 18.17 19.82
C ALA A 2 -18.41 17.25 19.91
N ARG A 3 -18.59 15.95 19.70
CA ARG A 3 -17.48 14.99 19.52
C ARG A 3 -16.96 15.07 18.09
N THR A 4 -16.11 16.05 17.82
CA THR A 4 -15.44 16.19 16.52
C THR A 4 -14.27 15.22 16.45
N ILE A 5 -14.25 14.35 15.43
CA ILE A 5 -13.10 13.52 15.07
C ILE A 5 -12.38 14.23 13.91
N VAL A 6 -11.09 14.49 14.07
CA VAL A 6 -10.25 15.10 13.04
C VAL A 6 -9.28 14.05 12.52
N LEU A 7 -9.20 13.92 11.19
CA LEU A 7 -8.26 13.02 10.51
C LEU A 7 -7.42 13.82 9.53
N SER A 8 -6.11 13.74 9.67
CA SER A 8 -5.14 14.25 8.68
C SER A 8 -4.81 13.12 7.71
N GLN A 9 -5.05 13.34 6.40
CA GLN A 9 -4.74 12.35 5.37
C GLN A 9 -3.24 12.00 5.38
N THR A 10 -2.38 13.00 5.54
CA THR A 10 -0.92 12.80 5.62
C THR A 10 -0.55 11.91 6.79
N THR A 11 -1.07 12.21 7.99
CA THR A 11 -0.79 11.41 9.20
C THR A 11 -1.31 9.97 9.06
N TYR A 12 -2.42 9.78 8.37
CA TYR A 12 -2.97 8.45 8.13
C TYR A 12 -2.14 7.65 7.10
N ILE A 13 -1.65 8.31 6.05
CA ILE A 13 -0.72 7.71 5.09
C ILE A 13 0.57 7.28 5.80
N ASP A 14 1.17 8.14 6.63
CA ASP A 14 2.38 7.81 7.39
C ASP A 14 2.17 6.59 8.30
N ALA A 15 1.01 6.51 8.98
CA ALA A 15 0.66 5.37 9.81
C ALA A 15 0.56 4.07 9.00
N ILE A 16 0.04 4.11 7.78
CA ILE A 16 0.00 2.95 6.86
C ILE A 16 1.40 2.54 6.44
N LEU A 17 2.26 3.51 6.07
CA LEU A 17 3.63 3.22 5.66
C LEU A 17 4.41 2.55 6.78
N THR A 18 4.32 3.07 8.01
CA THR A 18 4.95 2.46 9.18
C THR A 18 4.41 1.07 9.47
N LYS A 19 3.10 0.84 9.37
CA LYS A 19 2.47 -0.47 9.61
C LYS A 19 3.04 -1.59 8.73
N TYR A 20 3.45 -1.26 7.51
CA TYR A 20 3.97 -2.22 6.54
C TYR A 20 5.50 -2.16 6.36
N ASN A 21 6.22 -1.49 7.27
CA ASN A 21 7.68 -1.28 7.21
C ASN A 21 8.14 -0.59 5.91
N PHE A 22 7.36 0.38 5.43
CA PHE A 22 7.64 1.17 4.23
C PHE A 22 8.28 2.53 4.55
N SER A 23 8.74 2.73 5.78
CA SER A 23 9.33 3.98 6.26
C SER A 23 10.59 4.39 5.49
N ASP A 24 11.35 3.42 4.97
CA ASP A 24 12.61 3.65 4.24
C ASP A 24 12.42 3.60 2.70
N LEU A 25 11.18 3.53 2.21
CA LEU A 25 10.94 3.59 0.77
C LEU A 25 11.33 4.96 0.23
N LYS A 26 11.90 4.99 -0.97
CA LYS A 26 12.16 6.24 -1.69
C LYS A 26 10.87 6.67 -2.39
N PRO A 27 10.13 7.69 -1.91
CA PRO A 27 8.92 8.13 -2.56
C PRO A 27 9.27 8.73 -3.93
N LEU A 28 8.46 8.39 -4.92
CA LEU A 28 8.48 9.04 -6.22
C LEU A 28 7.19 9.86 -6.34
N SER A 29 7.30 11.09 -6.82
CA SER A 29 6.14 11.97 -7.06
C SER A 29 5.43 11.59 -8.35
N ILE A 30 5.07 10.31 -8.48
CA ILE A 30 4.34 9.76 -9.62
C ILE A 30 2.92 9.48 -9.13
N PRO A 31 1.90 10.13 -9.70
CA PRO A 31 0.52 9.83 -9.36
C PRO A 31 0.20 8.37 -9.72
N MET A 32 -0.59 7.71 -8.90
CA MET A 32 -1.09 6.39 -9.20
C MET A 32 -2.06 6.47 -10.40
N ASP A 33 -1.91 5.59 -11.38
CA ASP A 33 -2.84 5.52 -12.51
C ASP A 33 -4.11 4.74 -12.09
N PRO A 34 -5.29 5.41 -12.02
CA PRO A 34 -6.53 4.78 -11.60
C PRO A 34 -7.06 3.75 -12.61
N ASN A 35 -6.52 3.73 -13.83
CA ASN A 35 -6.93 2.80 -14.88
C ASN A 35 -6.09 1.52 -14.92
N ILE A 36 -5.12 1.36 -14.00
CA ILE A 36 -4.35 0.12 -13.89
C ILE A 36 -5.27 -1.03 -13.53
N GLN A 37 -5.42 -1.98 -14.45
CA GLN A 37 -6.07 -3.26 -14.18
C GLN A 37 -5.02 -4.29 -13.81
N LEU A 38 -5.07 -4.74 -12.56
CA LEU A 38 -4.21 -5.83 -12.09
C LEU A 38 -4.71 -7.16 -12.67
N SER A 39 -3.81 -7.95 -13.25
CA SER A 39 -4.13 -9.26 -13.83
C SER A 39 -3.44 -10.40 -13.09
N ARG A 40 -3.94 -11.63 -13.27
CA ARG A 40 -3.30 -12.84 -12.69
C ARG A 40 -1.86 -13.04 -13.17
N ASN A 41 -1.51 -12.49 -14.33
CA ASN A 41 -0.16 -12.58 -14.88
C ASN A 41 0.87 -11.79 -14.04
N GLN A 42 0.42 -10.86 -13.19
CA GLN A 42 1.27 -10.12 -12.25
C GLN A 42 1.39 -10.79 -10.89
N ALA A 43 0.70 -11.92 -10.67
CA ALA A 43 0.85 -12.71 -9.46
C ALA A 43 2.11 -13.59 -9.52
N PRO A 44 2.65 -14.04 -8.38
CA PRO A 44 3.74 -15.02 -8.36
C PRO A 44 3.35 -16.27 -9.15
N SER A 45 4.18 -16.64 -10.13
CA SER A 45 3.96 -17.81 -10.99
C SER A 45 4.68 -19.07 -10.50
N SER A 46 5.67 -18.93 -9.62
CA SER A 46 6.45 -20.05 -9.06
C SER A 46 6.27 -20.18 -7.55
N PRO A 47 6.41 -21.40 -7.00
CA PRO A 47 6.40 -21.60 -5.55
C PRO A 47 7.49 -20.80 -4.82
N THR A 48 8.65 -20.63 -5.45
CA THR A 48 9.77 -19.85 -4.91
C THR A 48 9.41 -18.37 -4.80
N GLU A 49 8.82 -17.79 -5.84
CA GLU A 49 8.35 -16.40 -5.81
C GLU A 49 7.20 -16.23 -4.82
N ALA A 50 6.28 -17.20 -4.72
CA ALA A 50 5.20 -17.16 -3.74
C ALA A 50 5.73 -17.18 -2.29
N ALA A 51 6.71 -18.04 -1.99
CA ALA A 51 7.37 -18.10 -0.69
C ALA A 51 8.12 -16.79 -0.38
N ARG A 52 8.77 -16.20 -1.38
CA ARG A 52 9.43 -14.89 -1.25
C ARG A 52 8.42 -13.76 -1.03
N MET A 53 7.30 -13.75 -1.73
CA MET A 53 6.29 -12.69 -1.54
C MET A 53 5.47 -12.85 -0.26
N LYS A 54 5.41 -14.05 0.33
CA LYS A 54 4.66 -14.31 1.58
C LYS A 54 5.08 -13.40 2.73
N HIS A 55 6.36 -12.99 2.79
CA HIS A 55 6.88 -12.13 3.85
C HIS A 55 6.90 -10.64 3.46
N ILE A 56 6.52 -10.29 2.23
CA ILE A 56 6.48 -8.91 1.77
C ILE A 56 5.03 -8.42 1.82
N PRO A 57 4.69 -7.42 2.65
CA PRO A 57 3.33 -6.93 2.80
C PRO A 57 2.84 -6.09 1.60
N TYR A 58 3.41 -6.29 0.40
CA TYR A 58 3.19 -5.47 -0.78
C TYR A 58 1.72 -5.35 -1.15
N ARG A 59 1.00 -6.47 -1.24
CA ARG A 59 -0.44 -6.47 -1.57
C ARG A 59 -1.26 -5.70 -0.54
N ALA A 60 -1.01 -5.90 0.75
CA ALA A 60 -1.78 -5.28 1.83
C ALA A 60 -1.49 -3.77 1.93
N GLY A 61 -0.21 -3.38 1.84
CA GLY A 61 0.21 -1.98 1.86
C GLY A 61 -0.29 -1.20 0.66
N VAL A 62 -0.06 -1.70 -0.56
CA VAL A 62 -0.53 -1.04 -1.79
C VAL A 62 -2.06 -0.95 -1.80
N SER A 63 -2.79 -2.02 -1.45
CA SER A 63 -4.25 -1.98 -1.39
C SER A 63 -4.78 -0.97 -0.36
N SER A 64 -4.09 -0.78 0.77
CA SER A 64 -4.48 0.21 1.79
C SER A 64 -4.29 1.63 1.25
N LEU A 65 -3.20 1.88 0.51
CA LEU A 65 -2.91 3.17 -0.12
C LEU A 65 -3.83 3.47 -1.31
N MET A 66 -4.16 2.47 -2.15
CA MET A 66 -5.12 2.61 -3.26
C MET A 66 -6.50 3.06 -2.77
N HIS A 67 -6.91 2.61 -1.59
CA HIS A 67 -8.22 2.98 -1.03
C HIS A 67 -8.27 4.41 -0.49
N LEU A 68 -7.10 5.06 -0.36
CA LEU A 68 -6.96 6.46 0.07
C LEU A 68 -6.82 7.46 -1.06
N ALA A 69 -6.57 6.96 -2.28
CA ALA A 69 -6.35 7.75 -3.48
C ALA A 69 -7.66 8.15 -4.16
#